data_AF-A0A2V6C5C7-F1
#
_entry.id   AF-A0A2V6C5C7-F1
#
_cell.length_a   1.000
_cell.length_b   1.000
_cell.length_c   1.000
_cell.angle_alpha   90.00
_cell.angle_beta   90.00
_cell.angle_gamma   90.00
#
_symmetry.space_group_name_H-M   'P 1'
#
loop_
_entity.id
_entity.type
_entity.pdbx_description
1 polymer ?
#
loop_
_entity_poly.entity_id
_entity_poly.type
_entity_poly.pdbx_seq_one_letter_code
_entity_poly.pdbx_strand_id
1 'polypeptide(L)'
;MILRWFLSKKVRQAVDMCRQVRRIIHAQRDLLRPEEIQEISKAARELRDAIAAGEKLDGIEKWMKNLEKVANENLKPYPSASIRENVEVFLVTGAVVLALRTFFFQPMAIPSGSAQPTLWGITYENLKGNVGVEIPHGLTRV
;
A
#
# COMPACT_ATOMS: atom_id res chain seq x y z
N MET A 1 29.56 -12.31 2.62
CA MET A 1 28.13 -12.19 2.19
C MET A 1 27.59 -10.76 2.29
N ILE A 2 27.71 -10.08 3.44
CA ILE A 2 27.15 -8.72 3.65
C ILE A 2 27.66 -7.65 2.66
N LEU A 3 28.97 -7.52 2.42
CA LEU A 3 29.47 -6.47 1.51
C LEU A 3 28.94 -6.63 0.08
N ARG A 4 29.03 -7.84 -0.50
CA ARG A 4 28.58 -8.12 -1.87
C ARG A 4 27.08 -7.86 -2.07
N TRP A 5 26.29 -8.06 -1.03
CA TRP A 5 24.86 -7.76 -1.05
C TRP A 5 24.61 -6.26 -1.21
N PHE A 6 25.33 -5.39 -0.51
CA PHE A 6 25.22 -3.94 -0.72
C PHE A 6 25.73 -3.50 -2.11
N LEU A 7 26.86 -4.07 -2.55
CA LEU A 7 27.56 -3.69 -3.77
C LEU A 7 26.86 -4.14 -5.07
N SER A 8 26.11 -5.26 -5.06
CA SER A 8 25.53 -5.82 -6.29
C SER A 8 24.01 -5.94 -6.23
N LYS A 9 23.32 -5.33 -7.21
CA LYS A 9 21.88 -5.47 -7.40
C LYS A 9 21.47 -6.94 -7.65
N LYS A 10 22.24 -7.69 -8.44
CA LYS A 10 21.95 -9.10 -8.76
C LYS A 10 21.99 -9.98 -7.51
N VAL A 11 22.98 -9.75 -6.63
CA VAL A 11 23.09 -10.49 -5.36
C VAL A 11 21.90 -10.18 -4.44
N ARG A 12 21.41 -8.92 -4.41
CA ARG A 12 20.18 -8.57 -3.67
C ARG A 12 18.97 -9.32 -4.22
N GLN A 13 18.76 -9.26 -5.54
CA GLN A 13 17.67 -9.97 -6.20
C GLN A 13 17.70 -11.47 -5.90
N ALA A 14 18.87 -12.10 -5.94
CA ALA A 14 19.01 -13.52 -5.62
C ALA A 14 18.64 -13.84 -4.16
N VAL A 15 19.06 -13.00 -3.20
CA VAL A 15 18.70 -13.16 -1.78
C VAL A 15 17.21 -12.92 -1.54
N ASP A 16 16.63 -11.90 -2.19
CA ASP A 16 15.21 -11.60 -2.11
C ASP A 16 14.36 -12.73 -2.70
N MET A 17 14.81 -13.31 -3.82
CA MET A 17 14.19 -14.49 -4.43
C MET A 17 14.21 -15.69 -3.47
N CYS A 18 15.35 -16.02 -2.86
CA CYS A 18 15.42 -17.07 -1.83
C CYS A 18 14.43 -16.83 -0.67
N ARG A 19 14.28 -15.56 -0.24
CA ARG A 19 13.36 -15.19 0.83
C ARG A 19 11.90 -15.34 0.39
N GLN A 20 11.57 -14.92 -0.83
CA GLN A 20 10.23 -15.03 -1.41
C GLN A 20 9.82 -16.49 -1.58
N VAL A 21 10.67 -17.33 -2.17
CA VAL A 21 10.42 -18.77 -2.31
C VAL A 21 10.19 -19.42 -0.96
N ARG A 22 11.01 -19.10 0.05
CA ARG A 22 10.81 -19.61 1.42
C ARG A 22 9.46 -19.20 2.01
N ARG A 23 9.01 -17.96 1.78
CA ARG A 23 7.68 -17.50 2.22
C ARG A 23 6.56 -18.28 1.55
N ILE A 24 6.66 -18.53 0.26
CA ILE A 24 5.64 -19.28 -0.50
C ILE A 24 5.58 -20.74 -0.02
N ILE A 25 6.74 -21.39 0.17
CA ILE A 25 6.80 -22.75 0.75
C ILE A 25 6.11 -22.79 2.11
N HIS A 26 6.35 -21.81 2.98
CA HIS A 26 5.69 -21.74 4.28
C HIS A 26 4.18 -21.53 4.17
N ALA A 27 3.73 -20.71 3.21
CA ALA A 27 2.30 -20.48 2.96
C ALA A 27 1.57 -21.69 2.37
N GLN A 28 2.27 -22.52 1.58
CA GLN A 28 1.71 -23.70 0.90
C GLN A 28 2.15 -25.02 1.55
N ARG A 29 2.73 -25.00 2.76
CA ARG A 29 3.35 -26.16 3.39
C ARG A 29 2.38 -27.33 3.56
N ASP A 30 1.12 -27.03 3.84
CA ASP A 30 0.06 -28.03 4.05
C ASP A 30 -0.41 -28.67 2.72
N LEU A 31 -0.12 -28.02 1.59
CA LEU A 31 -0.53 -28.44 0.26
C LEU A 31 0.58 -29.16 -0.51
N LEU A 32 1.85 -28.95 -0.14
CA LEU A 32 3.03 -29.46 -0.83
C LEU A 32 3.47 -30.81 -0.26
N ARG A 33 3.97 -31.70 -1.12
CA ARG A 33 4.56 -32.96 -0.69
C ARG A 33 5.93 -32.71 -0.04
N PRO A 34 6.34 -33.54 0.94
CA PRO A 34 7.64 -33.40 1.59
C PRO A 34 8.84 -33.43 0.62
N GLU A 35 8.74 -34.22 -0.46
CA GLU A 35 9.75 -34.34 -1.51
C GLU A 35 9.92 -33.02 -2.29
N GLU A 36 8.82 -32.40 -2.72
CA GLU A 36 8.79 -31.11 -3.43
C GLU A 36 9.41 -29.99 -2.57
N ILE A 37 9.10 -29.99 -1.27
CA ILE A 37 9.69 -29.04 -0.32
C ILE A 37 11.22 -29.25 -0.22
N GLN A 38 11.67 -30.50 -0.19
CA GLN A 38 13.10 -30.80 -0.13
C GLN A 38 13.82 -30.32 -1.38
N GLU A 39 13.28 -30.57 -2.58
CA GLU A 39 13.86 -30.13 -3.85
C GLU A 39 14.00 -28.61 -3.92
N ILE A 40 12.94 -27.86 -3.64
CA ILE A 40 13.00 -26.39 -3.66
C ILE A 40 13.98 -25.89 -2.58
N SER A 41 13.97 -26.50 -1.39
CA SER A 41 14.90 -26.13 -0.31
C SER A 41 16.37 -26.39 -0.65
N LYS A 42 16.64 -27.40 -1.48
CA LYS A 42 17.98 -27.75 -1.96
C LYS A 42 18.45 -26.72 -2.97
N ALA A 43 17.65 -26.42 -3.99
CA ALA A 43 17.95 -25.38 -4.97
C ALA A 43 18.17 -24.00 -4.29
N ALA A 44 17.35 -23.67 -3.27
CA ALA A 44 17.50 -22.43 -2.52
C ALA A 44 18.75 -22.38 -1.62
N ARG A 45 19.28 -23.55 -1.21
CA ARG A 45 20.57 -23.65 -0.51
C ARG A 45 21.73 -23.49 -1.48
N GLU A 46 21.70 -24.19 -2.61
CA GLU A 46 22.73 -24.11 -3.65
C GLU A 46 22.93 -22.66 -4.14
N LEU A 47 21.84 -21.91 -4.37
CA LEU A 47 21.94 -20.48 -4.71
C LEU A 47 22.58 -19.65 -3.58
N ARG A 48 22.25 -19.95 -2.32
CA ARG A 48 22.83 -19.25 -1.16
C ARG A 48 24.32 -19.57 -1.00
N ASP A 49 24.70 -20.82 -1.22
CA ASP A 49 26.07 -21.29 -1.15
C ASP A 49 26.91 -20.69 -2.29
N ALA A 50 26.37 -20.59 -3.51
CA ALA A 50 27.02 -19.90 -4.63
C ALA A 50 27.25 -18.39 -4.32
N ILE A 51 26.29 -17.73 -3.69
CA ILE A 51 26.44 -16.32 -3.25
C ILE A 51 27.52 -16.20 -2.17
N ALA A 52 27.55 -17.13 -1.21
CA ALA A 52 28.53 -17.15 -0.13
C ALA A 52 29.95 -17.45 -0.64
N ALA A 53 30.08 -18.38 -1.60
CA ALA A 53 31.32 -18.81 -2.21
C ALA A 53 31.99 -17.76 -3.12
N GLY A 54 31.31 -16.64 -3.41
CA GLY A 54 31.92 -15.58 -4.20
C GLY A 54 31.68 -15.69 -5.71
N GLU A 55 30.76 -16.54 -6.19
CA GLU A 55 30.59 -16.81 -7.63
C GLU A 55 30.42 -15.53 -8.47
N LYS A 56 30.87 -15.62 -9.74
CA LYS A 56 30.66 -14.56 -10.74
C LYS A 56 29.17 -14.33 -10.95
N LEU A 57 28.82 -13.10 -11.36
CA LEU A 57 27.43 -12.68 -11.55
C LEU A 57 26.65 -13.57 -12.54
N ASP A 58 27.33 -14.09 -13.57
CA ASP A 58 26.71 -14.99 -14.56
C ASP A 58 26.40 -16.37 -13.99
N GLY A 59 27.20 -16.84 -13.02
CA GLY A 59 26.94 -18.09 -12.29
C GLY A 59 25.71 -17.93 -11.39
N ILE A 60 25.62 -16.82 -10.66
CA ILE A 60 24.46 -16.48 -9.82
C ILE A 60 23.18 -16.45 -10.66
N GLU A 61 23.21 -15.88 -11.86
CA GLU A 61 22.04 -15.84 -12.74
C GLU A 61 21.58 -17.23 -13.19
N LYS A 62 22.52 -18.15 -13.46
CA LYS A 62 22.19 -19.55 -13.75
C LYS A 62 21.52 -20.23 -12.56
N TRP A 63 22.05 -20.03 -11.35
CA TRP A 63 21.47 -20.56 -10.12
C TRP A 63 20.08 -19.97 -9.83
N MET A 64 19.87 -18.68 -10.12
CA MET A 64 18.55 -18.04 -10.04
C MET A 64 17.55 -18.68 -11.01
N LYS A 65 17.92 -18.86 -12.28
CA LYS A 65 17.07 -19.53 -13.28
C LYS A 65 16.75 -20.97 -12.90
N ASN A 66 17.71 -21.69 -12.31
CA ASN A 66 17.48 -23.05 -11.81
C ASN A 66 16.46 -23.05 -10.65
N LEU A 67 16.63 -22.14 -9.68
CA LEU A 67 15.68 -22.00 -8.58
C LEU A 67 14.27 -21.63 -9.08
N GLU A 68 14.17 -20.75 -10.07
CA GLU A 68 12.89 -20.37 -10.68
C GLU A 68 12.20 -21.55 -11.34
N LYS A 69 12.96 -22.34 -12.11
CA LYS A 69 12.44 -23.54 -12.76
C LYS A 69 11.92 -24.56 -11.75
N VAL A 70 12.74 -24.93 -10.76
CA VAL A 70 12.37 -25.90 -9.72
C VAL A 70 11.19 -25.39 -8.89
N ALA A 71 11.13 -24.08 -8.60
CA ALA A 71 10.01 -23.48 -7.91
C ALA A 71 8.72 -23.53 -8.75
N ASN A 72 8.77 -23.24 -10.05
CA ASN A 72 7.58 -23.30 -10.91
C ASN A 72 7.05 -24.72 -11.14
N GLU A 73 7.94 -25.72 -11.18
CA GLU A 73 7.56 -27.12 -11.34
C GLU A 73 6.90 -27.69 -10.08
N ASN A 74 7.39 -27.29 -8.90
CA ASN A 74 6.96 -27.85 -7.62
C ASN A 74 5.91 -27.02 -6.87
N LEU A 75 5.85 -25.69 -7.07
CA LEU A 75 4.89 -24.84 -6.38
C LEU A 75 3.53 -24.89 -7.07
N LYS A 76 2.46 -24.88 -6.26
CA LYS A 76 1.11 -24.83 -6.81
C LYS A 76 0.85 -23.44 -7.37
N PRO A 77 0.44 -23.31 -8.64
CA PRO A 77 0.06 -22.03 -9.20
C PRO A 77 -1.10 -21.47 -8.40
N TYR A 78 -0.98 -20.20 -7.98
CA TYR A 78 -2.11 -19.53 -7.34
C TYR A 78 -3.26 -19.48 -8.36
N PRO A 79 -4.45 -19.97 -8.00
CA PRO A 79 -5.57 -19.94 -8.91
C PRO A 79 -5.89 -18.48 -9.27
N SER A 80 -6.18 -18.24 -10.55
CA SER A 80 -6.68 -16.96 -11.06
C SER A 80 -5.75 -15.73 -10.86
N ALA A 81 -4.44 -15.89 -11.09
CA ALA A 81 -3.48 -14.77 -11.04
C ALA A 81 -3.95 -13.52 -11.82
N SER A 82 -4.53 -13.72 -13.01
CA SER A 82 -5.06 -12.63 -13.85
C SER A 82 -6.24 -11.90 -13.21
N ILE A 83 -7.11 -12.57 -12.46
CA ILE A 83 -8.25 -11.93 -11.79
C ILE A 83 -7.73 -10.99 -10.69
N ARG A 84 -6.74 -11.45 -9.91
CA ARG A 84 -6.16 -10.65 -8.82
C ARG A 84 -5.49 -9.38 -9.36
N GLU A 85 -4.70 -9.51 -10.42
CA GLU A 85 -4.02 -8.37 -11.04
C GLU A 85 -5.04 -7.37 -11.62
N ASN A 86 -6.08 -7.85 -12.30
CA ASN A 86 -7.14 -6.98 -12.83
C ASN A 86 -7.91 -6.26 -11.72
N VAL A 87 -8.19 -6.93 -10.59
CA VAL A 87 -8.88 -6.32 -9.44
C VAL A 87 -8.01 -5.24 -8.79
N GLU A 88 -6.70 -5.47 -8.68
CA GLU A 88 -5.77 -4.46 -8.16
C GLU A 88 -5.75 -3.22 -9.06
N VAL A 89 -5.58 -3.40 -10.37
CA VAL A 89 -5.60 -2.30 -11.34
C VAL A 89 -6.93 -1.56 -11.33
N PHE A 90 -8.05 -2.28 -11.23
CA PHE A 90 -9.38 -1.69 -11.15
C PHE A 90 -9.57 -0.85 -9.87
N LEU A 91 -9.13 -1.36 -8.72
CA LEU A 91 -9.19 -0.64 -7.44
C LEU A 91 -8.33 0.63 -7.46
N VAL A 92 -7.09 0.53 -7.95
CA VAL A 92 -6.18 1.67 -8.06
C VAL A 92 -6.75 2.73 -9.01
N THR A 93 -7.22 2.32 -10.19
CA THR A 93 -7.82 3.23 -11.17
C THR A 93 -9.09 3.88 -10.61
N GLY A 94 -9.95 3.09 -9.94
CA GLY A 94 -11.16 3.59 -9.29
C GLY A 94 -10.86 4.63 -8.21
N ALA A 95 -9.86 4.39 -7.37
CA ALA A 95 -9.42 5.35 -6.35
C ALA A 95 -8.92 6.65 -6.98
N VAL A 96 -8.12 6.58 -8.05
CA VAL A 96 -7.63 7.77 -8.76
C VAL A 96 -8.78 8.55 -9.39
N VAL A 97 -9.73 7.88 -10.04
CA VAL A 97 -10.91 8.53 -10.64
C VAL A 97 -11.78 9.19 -9.56
N LEU A 98 -12.01 8.53 -8.43
CA LEU A 98 -12.76 9.10 -7.30
C LEU A 98 -12.03 10.30 -6.70
N ALA A 99 -10.71 10.23 -6.52
CA ALA A 99 -9.90 11.35 -6.04
C ALA A 99 -9.97 12.53 -7.03
N LEU A 100 -9.78 12.30 -8.33
CA LEU A 100 -9.89 13.36 -9.34
C LEU A 100 -11.29 13.99 -9.32
N ARG A 101 -12.34 13.17 -9.27
CA ARG A 101 -13.73 13.66 -9.19
C ARG A 101 -13.94 14.53 -7.95
N THR A 102 -13.54 14.05 -6.78
CA THR A 102 -13.80 14.72 -5.49
C THR A 102 -12.99 16.00 -5.33
N PHE A 103 -11.71 16.00 -5.71
CA PHE A 103 -10.84 17.16 -5.52
C PHE A 103 -10.94 18.20 -6.63
N PHE A 104 -11.17 17.81 -7.89
CA PHE A 104 -11.11 18.74 -9.03
C PHE A 104 -12.49 19.06 -9.63
N PHE A 105 -13.40 18.10 -9.71
CA PHE A 105 -14.69 18.29 -10.40
C PHE A 105 -15.86 18.58 -9.47
N GLN A 106 -15.72 18.31 -8.17
CA GLN A 106 -16.76 18.62 -7.19
C GLN A 106 -16.16 19.21 -5.90
N PRO A 107 -15.43 20.36 -5.96
CA PRO A 107 -14.57 20.78 -4.86
C PRO A 107 -15.35 21.10 -3.59
N MET A 108 -16.58 21.62 -3.70
CA MET A 108 -17.46 21.82 -2.55
C MET A 108 -18.90 21.98 -3.05
N ALA A 109 -19.68 20.90 -3.00
CA ALA A 109 -21.12 21.07 -2.86
C ALA A 109 -21.40 21.47 -1.41
N ILE A 110 -21.09 22.70 -1.01
CA ILE A 110 -21.79 23.28 0.14
C ILE A 110 -23.26 23.24 -0.29
N PRO A 111 -24.15 22.48 0.38
CA PRO A 111 -25.55 22.51 0.04
C PRO A 111 -25.97 23.98 0.16
N SER A 112 -26.48 24.52 -0.94
CA SER A 112 -26.84 25.93 -1.12
C SER A 112 -27.92 26.42 -0.14
N GLY A 113 -28.32 25.59 0.82
CA GLY A 113 -29.15 25.93 1.98
C GLY A 113 -28.39 26.49 3.18
N SER A 114 -27.06 26.33 3.33
CA SER A 114 -26.37 26.88 4.52
C SER A 114 -26.10 28.39 4.44
N ALA A 115 -26.11 28.95 3.23
CA ALA A 115 -26.02 30.39 2.98
C ALA A 115 -27.40 31.04 2.76
N GLN A 116 -28.50 30.30 2.99
CA GLN A 116 -29.82 30.93 2.97
C GLN A 116 -29.87 31.91 4.13
N PRO A 117 -30.06 33.22 3.87
CA PRO A 117 -30.30 34.16 4.95
C PRO A 117 -31.55 33.67 5.67
N THR A 118 -31.43 33.37 6.96
CA THR A 118 -32.60 33.13 7.80
C THR A 118 -33.54 34.30 7.57
N LEU A 119 -34.83 34.01 7.34
CA LEU A 119 -35.87 34.95 6.88
C LEU A 119 -36.01 36.23 7.76
N TRP A 120 -35.33 36.25 8.90
CA TRP A 120 -35.02 37.41 9.71
C TRP A 120 -33.51 37.45 9.94
N GLY A 121 -32.81 38.31 9.20
CA GLY A 121 -31.37 38.56 9.41
C GLY A 121 -31.09 39.17 10.79
N ILE A 122 -29.88 39.68 11.00
CA ILE A 122 -29.55 40.42 12.22
C ILE A 122 -30.34 41.73 12.23
N THR A 123 -31.37 41.80 13.06
CA THR A 123 -32.10 43.05 13.36
C THR A 123 -31.44 43.74 14.55
N TYR A 124 -31.33 45.06 14.47
CA TYR A 124 -30.84 45.88 15.59
C TYR A 124 -31.91 46.91 15.95
N GLU A 125 -32.09 47.11 17.25
CA GLU A 125 -32.94 48.18 17.78
C GLU A 125 -32.04 49.18 18.51
N ASN A 126 -32.16 50.45 18.18
CA ASN A 126 -31.32 51.49 18.79
C ASN A 126 -31.98 51.97 20.09
N LEU A 127 -31.41 51.55 21.21
CA LEU A 127 -31.94 51.87 22.54
C LEU A 127 -31.47 53.23 23.09
N LYS A 128 -30.66 53.99 22.33
CA LYS A 128 -30.22 55.34 22.75
C LYS A 128 -31.40 56.31 22.70
N GLY A 129 -31.88 56.73 23.87
CA GLY A 129 -32.96 57.72 24.03
C GLY A 129 -34.28 57.17 24.57
N ASN A 130 -34.39 55.85 24.78
CA ASN A 130 -35.54 55.26 25.46
C ASN A 130 -35.44 55.48 26.97
N VAL A 131 -36.41 56.20 27.53
CA VAL A 131 -36.39 56.71 28.92
C VAL A 131 -36.59 55.61 29.99
N GLY A 132 -36.69 54.35 29.59
CA GLY A 132 -36.98 53.22 30.48
C GLY A 132 -36.01 52.03 30.36
N VAL A 133 -34.88 52.17 29.65
CA VAL A 133 -33.92 51.07 29.46
C VAL A 133 -32.54 51.49 29.95
N GLU A 134 -32.03 50.81 30.98
CA GLU A 134 -30.67 51.01 31.47
C GLU A 134 -29.67 50.33 30.52
N ILE A 135 -28.85 51.15 29.85
CA ILE A 135 -27.80 50.64 28.95
C ILE A 135 -26.57 50.30 29.82
N PRO A 136 -26.13 49.04 29.88
CA PRO A 136 -24.98 48.65 30.70
C PRO A 136 -23.69 49.32 30.18
N HIS A 137 -22.95 49.95 31.09
CA HIS A 137 -21.68 50.61 30.77
C HIS A 137 -20.51 49.87 31.42
N GLY A 138 -19.70 49.21 30.59
CA GLY A 138 -18.41 48.62 31.01
C GLY A 138 -18.55 47.39 31.90
N LEU A 139 -18.61 47.58 33.22
CA LEU A 139 -18.57 46.50 34.22
C LEU A 139 -19.90 46.31 34.98
N THR A 140 -20.88 47.18 34.79
CA THR A 140 -22.20 47.01 35.39
C THR A 140 -23.03 46.04 34.56
N ARG A 141 -23.49 44.96 35.20
CA ARG A 141 -24.56 44.10 34.69
C ARG A 141 -25.89 44.65 35.20
N VAL A 142 -26.80 44.93 34.28
CA VAL A 142 -28.24 45.10 34.54
C VAL A 142 -28.86 43.71 34.61
#